data_AF-A0A2R6D858-F1
#
_entry.id   AF-A0A2R6D858-F1
#
_cell.length_a   1.000
_cell.length_b   1.000
_cell.length_c   1.000
_cell.angle_alpha   90.00
_cell.angle_beta   90.00
_cell.angle_gamma   90.00
#
_symmetry.space_group_name_H-M   'P 1'
#
loop_
_entity.id
_entity.type
_entity.pdbx_description
1 polymer ?
#
loop_
_entity_poly.entity_id
_entity_poly.type
_entity_poly.pdbx_seq_one_letter_code
_entity_poly.pdbx_strand_id
1 'polypeptide(L)'
;MSDNTVELTLSGPDGDDELTLPAALVDMFAEGEESTAEVVGDLAMINATQQIHAATAHGEGEPSEELRAVESLLMSQFEERFGQTFGEMTGHQH
;
A
#
# COMPACT_ATOMS: atom_id res chain seq x y z
N MET A 1 18.02 18.79 11.43
CA MET A 1 16.96 18.49 10.46
C MET A 1 15.69 18.65 11.26
N SER A 2 14.87 19.64 10.92
CA SER A 2 13.74 20.05 11.75
C SER A 2 12.76 18.90 11.97
N ASP A 3 12.21 18.80 13.17
CA ASP A 3 11.14 17.87 13.58
C ASP A 3 9.81 18.19 12.85
N ASN A 4 9.82 18.25 11.52
CA ASN A 4 8.64 18.59 10.73
C ASN A 4 7.84 17.32 10.45
N THR A 5 6.63 17.28 10.98
CA THR A 5 5.70 16.16 10.84
C THR A 5 4.38 16.62 10.24
N VAL A 6 3.71 15.68 9.59
CA VAL A 6 2.32 15.81 9.15
C VAL A 6 1.48 14.80 9.89
N GLU A 7 0.27 15.19 10.24
CA GLU A 7 -0.71 14.33 10.93
C GLU A 7 -1.89 14.09 9.98
N LEU A 8 -2.31 12.83 9.89
CA LEU A 8 -3.47 12.40 9.14
C LEU A 8 -4.46 11.74 10.09
N THR A 9 -5.75 11.99 9.88
CA THR A 9 -6.81 11.21 10.50
C THR A 9 -7.27 10.13 9.54
N LEU A 10 -7.19 8.87 9.97
CA LEU A 10 -7.67 7.70 9.25
C LEU A 10 -9.06 7.36 9.78
N SER A 11 -10.10 7.51 8.95
CA SER A 11 -11.48 7.18 9.33
C SER A 11 -11.92 5.83 8.77
N GLY A 12 -12.34 4.93 9.65
CA GLY A 12 -12.86 3.61 9.32
C GLY A 12 -14.28 3.37 9.87
N PRO A 13 -14.91 2.24 9.52
CA PRO A 13 -16.26 1.91 9.99
C PRO A 13 -16.34 1.69 11.51
N ASP A 14 -15.23 1.31 12.14
CA ASP A 14 -15.14 0.98 13.57
C ASP A 14 -14.51 2.11 14.41
N GLY A 15 -14.13 3.22 13.79
CA GLY A 15 -13.53 4.37 14.48
C GLY A 15 -12.50 5.13 13.65
N ASP A 16 -11.94 6.16 14.27
CA ASP A 16 -10.87 6.99 13.70
C ASP A 16 -9.53 6.68 14.39
N ASP A 17 -8.43 6.85 13.65
CA ASP A 17 -7.05 6.77 14.15
C ASP A 17 -6.23 7.99 13.69
N GLU A 18 -5.18 8.34 14.42
CA GLU A 18 -4.28 9.46 14.10
C GLU A 18 -2.89 8.95 13.74
N LEU A 19 -2.39 9.33 12.56
CA LEU A 19 -1.09 8.91 12.05
C LEU A 19 -0.18 10.11 11.85
N THR A 20 0.91 10.17 12.60
CA THR A 20 1.97 11.19 12.45
C THR A 20 3.15 10.63 11.66
N LEU A 21 3.54 11.31 10.58
CA LEU A 21 4.68 10.93 9.73
C LEU A 21 5.66 12.09 9.57
N PRO A 22 6.96 11.82 9.33
CA PRO A 22 7.89 12.85 8.90
C PRO A 22 7.42 13.48 7.58
N ALA A 23 7.31 14.81 7.52
CA ALA A 23 6.86 15.50 6.31
C ALA A 23 7.76 15.15 5.09
N ALA A 24 9.07 15.04 5.34
CA ALA A 24 10.04 14.67 4.32
C ALA A 24 9.79 13.27 3.71
N LEU A 25 9.16 12.34 4.44
CA LEU A 25 8.79 11.04 3.88
C LEU A 25 7.71 11.23 2.81
N VAL A 26 6.69 12.04 3.10
CA VAL A 26 5.60 12.32 2.16
C VAL A 26 6.15 13.01 0.92
N ASP A 27 7.02 14.01 1.08
CA ASP A 27 7.66 14.72 -0.03
C ASP A 27 8.52 13.80 -0.91
N MET A 28 9.13 12.74 -0.34
CA MET A 28 9.95 11.79 -1.09
C MET A 28 9.13 10.87 -2.00
N PHE A 29 7.90 10.55 -1.59
CA PHE A 29 7.04 9.60 -2.31
C PHE A 29 5.95 10.29 -3.14
N ALA A 30 5.71 11.58 -2.95
CA ALA A 30 4.75 12.34 -3.73
C ALA A 30 5.17 12.46 -5.20
N GLU A 31 4.24 12.17 -6.11
CA GLU A 31 4.37 12.36 -7.54
C GLU A 31 3.45 13.50 -8.01
N GLY A 32 4.03 14.56 -8.58
CA GLY A 32 3.26 15.68 -9.11
C GLY A 32 2.56 16.52 -8.04
N GLU A 33 1.22 16.57 -8.07
CA GLU A 33 0.38 17.39 -7.19
C GLU A 33 -0.40 16.54 -6.16
N GLU A 34 0.07 15.32 -5.88
CA GLU A 34 -0.56 14.42 -4.91
C GLU A 34 -0.67 15.03 -3.52
N SER A 35 -1.83 14.83 -2.91
CA SER A 35 -2.04 15.17 -1.51
C SER A 35 -1.34 14.19 -0.57
N THR A 36 -1.07 14.63 0.66
CA THR A 36 -0.51 13.75 1.72
C THR A 36 -1.35 12.48 1.92
N ALA A 37 -2.68 12.59 1.82
CA ALA A 37 -3.58 11.45 1.97
C ALA A 37 -3.46 10.45 0.81
N GLU A 38 -3.25 10.94 -0.42
CA GLU A 38 -2.99 10.08 -1.58
C GLU A 38 -1.70 9.29 -1.38
N VAL A 39 -0.60 9.97 -1.09
CA VAL A 39 0.71 9.35 -0.85
C VAL A 39 0.67 8.29 0.24
N VAL A 40 0.03 8.59 1.38
CA VAL A 40 -0.11 7.61 2.48
C VAL A 40 -1.00 6.44 2.06
N GLY A 41 -2.05 6.69 1.29
CA GLY A 41 -2.89 5.64 0.70
C GLY A 41 -2.12 4.74 -0.26
N ASP A 42 -1.22 5.30 -1.08
CA ASP A 42 -0.36 4.55 -1.99
C ASP A 42 0.60 3.65 -1.23
N LEU A 43 1.27 4.21 -0.21
CA LEU A 43 2.17 3.46 0.65
C LEU A 43 1.44 2.30 1.36
N ALA A 44 0.23 2.53 1.85
CA ALA A 44 -0.59 1.49 2.47
C ALA A 44 -0.94 0.37 1.48
N MET A 45 -1.38 0.72 0.27
CA MET A 45 -1.72 -0.25 -0.77
C MET A 45 -0.49 -1.06 -1.21
N ILE A 46 0.64 -0.40 -1.45
CA ILE A 46 1.90 -1.05 -1.82
C ILE A 46 2.34 -2.03 -0.73
N ASN A 47 2.29 -1.62 0.55
CA ASN A 47 2.69 -2.49 1.66
C ASN A 47 1.74 -3.69 1.81
N ALA A 48 0.43 -3.47 1.75
CA ALA A 48 -0.54 -4.56 1.82
C ALA A 48 -0.31 -5.59 0.71
N THR A 49 -0.11 -5.12 -0.53
CA THR A 49 0.18 -5.96 -1.68
C THR A 49 1.48 -6.74 -1.50
N GLN A 50 2.57 -6.10 -1.08
CA GLN A 50 3.84 -6.78 -0.81
C GLN A 50 3.69 -7.91 0.23
N GLN A 51 2.95 -7.65 1.32
CA GLN A 51 2.78 -8.59 2.41
C GLN A 51 1.95 -9.81 2.00
N ILE A 52 0.82 -9.60 1.32
CA ILE A 52 -0.03 -10.70 0.84
C ILE A 52 0.68 -11.48 -0.25
N HIS A 53 1.34 -10.80 -1.18
CA HIS A 53 2.08 -11.46 -2.24
C HIS A 53 3.21 -12.34 -1.69
N ALA A 54 3.98 -11.84 -0.73
CA ALA A 54 5.02 -12.63 -0.06
C ALA A 54 4.41 -13.83 0.68
N ALA A 55 3.26 -13.67 1.34
CA ALA A 55 2.59 -14.77 2.02
C ALA A 55 2.12 -15.87 1.04
N THR A 56 1.62 -15.50 -0.13
CA THR A 56 1.11 -16.46 -1.12
C THR A 56 2.25 -17.11 -1.93
N ALA A 57 3.26 -16.34 -2.35
CA ALA A 57 4.33 -16.82 -3.23
C ALA A 57 5.53 -17.45 -2.49
N HIS A 58 5.74 -17.08 -1.21
CA HIS A 58 6.91 -17.50 -0.43
C HIS A 58 6.55 -18.14 0.92
N GLY A 59 5.26 -18.40 1.16
CA GLY A 59 4.82 -19.19 2.31
C GLY A 59 5.33 -20.65 2.25
N GLU A 60 5.41 -21.30 3.41
CA GLU A 60 5.69 -22.74 3.45
C GLU A 60 4.46 -23.53 2.98
N GLY A 61 4.57 -24.14 1.80
CA GLY A 61 3.53 -25.00 1.22
C GLY A 61 2.57 -24.27 0.28
N GLU A 62 1.51 -24.97 -0.13
CA GLU A 62 0.49 -24.40 -1.00
C GLU A 62 -0.40 -23.43 -0.20
N PRO A 63 -0.61 -22.19 -0.68
CA PRO A 63 -1.49 -21.23 -0.02
C PRO A 63 -2.95 -21.72 0.02
N SER A 64 -3.67 -21.33 1.07
CA SER A 64 -5.10 -21.62 1.17
C SER A 64 -5.88 -20.95 0.05
N GLU A 65 -7.06 -21.50 -0.29
CA GLU A 65 -7.95 -20.90 -1.28
C GLU A 65 -8.40 -19.50 -0.86
N GLU A 66 -8.63 -19.29 0.44
CA GLU A 66 -8.97 -17.97 1.00
C GLU A 66 -7.84 -16.95 0.78
N LEU A 67 -6.58 -17.32 1.05
CA LEU A 67 -5.45 -16.42 0.86
C LEU A 67 -5.26 -16.04 -0.61
N ARG A 68 -5.42 -17.01 -1.53
CA ARG A 68 -5.38 -16.74 -2.97
C ARG A 68 -6.52 -15.83 -3.43
N ALA A 69 -7.72 -15.98 -2.88
CA ALA A 69 -8.83 -15.09 -3.19
C ALA A 69 -8.58 -13.65 -2.71
N VAL A 70 -7.99 -13.50 -1.51
CA VAL A 70 -7.58 -12.19 -0.98
C VAL A 70 -6.50 -11.55 -1.86
N GLU A 71 -5.44 -12.30 -2.23
CA GLU A 71 -4.40 -11.80 -3.12
C GLU A 71 -4.99 -11.37 -4.47
N SER A 72 -5.84 -12.20 -5.08
CA SER A 72 -6.44 -11.88 -6.37
C SER A 72 -7.26 -10.60 -6.33
N LEU A 73 -8.06 -10.38 -5.28
CA LEU A 73 -8.83 -9.15 -5.11
C LEU A 73 -7.90 -7.95 -4.92
N LEU A 74 -6.87 -8.09 -4.09
CA LEU A 74 -5.92 -7.03 -3.82
C LEU A 74 -5.12 -6.64 -5.07
N MET A 75 -4.74 -7.60 -5.92
CA MET A 75 -4.08 -7.31 -7.21
C MET A 75 -4.99 -6.47 -8.12
N SER A 76 -6.29 -6.80 -8.19
CA SER A 76 -7.25 -6.02 -8.98
C SER A 76 -7.41 -4.59 -8.45
N GLN A 77 -7.49 -4.41 -7.13
CA GLN A 77 -7.58 -3.09 -6.51
C GLN A 77 -6.30 -2.27 -6.68
N PHE A 78 -5.14 -2.94 -6.64
CA PHE A 78 -3.85 -2.33 -6.92
C PHE A 78 -3.80 -1.79 -8.35
N GLU A 79 -4.18 -2.61 -9.33
CA GLU A 79 -4.20 -2.21 -10.74
C GLU A 79 -5.19 -1.06 -10.99
N GLU A 80 -6.37 -1.10 -10.38
CA GLU A 80 -7.33 0.01 -10.45
C GLU A 80 -6.75 1.33 -9.91
N ARG A 81 -5.98 1.25 -8.81
CA ARG A 81 -5.38 2.42 -8.17
C ARG A 81 -4.24 3.02 -8.98
N PHE A 82 -3.33 2.18 -9.48
CA PHE A 82 -2.08 2.62 -10.09
C PHE A 82 -2.08 2.60 -11.63
N GLY A 83 -3.09 2.03 -12.26
CA GLY A 83 -3.17 1.88 -13.72
C GLY A 83 -2.14 0.90 -14.30
N GLN A 84 -1.47 0.12 -13.44
CA GLN A 84 -0.49 -0.90 -13.81
C GLN A 84 -0.49 -2.02 -12.77
N THR A 85 -0.09 -3.21 -13.19
CA THR A 85 -0.02 -4.37 -12.31
C THR A 85 1.10 -4.22 -11.28
N PHE A 86 0.98 -4.94 -10.15
CA PHE A 86 2.05 -4.97 -9.13
C PHE A 86 3.40 -5.46 -9.71
N GLY A 87 3.35 -6.42 -10.63
CA GLY A 87 4.53 -6.94 -11.30
C GLY A 87 5.22 -5.90 -12.18
N GLU A 88 4.46 -5.12 -12.94
CA GLU A 88 4.99 -4.01 -13.74
C GLU A 88 5.61 -2.92 -12.86
N MET A 89 4.95 -2.55 -11.75
CA MET A 89 5.47 -1.54 -10.83
C MET A 89 6.78 -1.96 -10.16
N THR A 90 6.86 -3.21 -9.71
CA THR A 90 8.01 -3.70 -8.93
C THR A 90 9.11 -4.32 -9.78
N GLY A 91 8.87 -4.53 -11.07
CA GLY A 91 9.74 -5.34 -11.93
C GLY A 91 9.69 -6.83 -11.62
N HIS A 92 8.79 -7.29 -10.75
CA HIS A 92 8.51 -8.71 -10.55
C HIS A 92 7.66 -9.23 -11.71
N GLN A 93 8.30 -9.83 -12.71
CA GLN A 93 7.59 -10.65 -13.69
C GLN A 93 7.27 -11.99 -13.05
N HIS A 94 5.97 -12.31 -12.90
CA HIS A 94 5.47 -13.65 -12.61
C HIS A 94 5.11 -14.38 -13.89
#